data_AF-A0A8R1E0W5-F1
#
_entry.id   AF-A0A8R1E0W5-F1
#
_cell.length_a   1.000
_cell.length_b   1.000
_cell.length_c   1.000
_cell.angle_alpha   90.00
_cell.angle_beta   90.00
_cell.angle_gamma   90.00
#
_symmetry.space_group_name_H-M   'P 1'
#
loop_
_entity.id
_entity.type
_entity.pdbx_description
1 polymer ?
#
loop_
_entity_poly.entity_id
_entity_poly.type
_entity_poly.pdbx_seq_one_letter_code
_entity_poly.pdbx_strand_id
1 'polypeptide(L)'
;MGYLLTTCCYIAAFSPSVALFYTFIAHDPVRIILFFLGAFFWLVSLLFSSLAWFGWSQIVSNSFLTPLAVCIVAQEISRVGYFMLLKKAQRGLNKITEQGQVSVAPGVSDLHNARHMLALVCGLGMGVIAALFYTMNAFAAFSGPGTIGLPEALQKGYLDPNRAGKFLPLYYVLSAQLLTLFNVTWTIMVWDTCHKISRIPSAFVPGVAAFVSHLLVSYLSALNSRGFYVPVFSVQFLILLICIAYCNVIMGGTIHSFVNAIGQSFVDAATLKHLRTVLEERRRRTQQQSVPDEPLTERAGPSSSTEMT
;
A
#
# COMPACT_ATOMS: atom_id res chain seq x y z
N MET A 1 3.06 -9.25 28.94
CA MET A 1 1.78 -9.33 28.20
C MET A 1 1.63 -8.19 27.20
N GLY A 2 1.83 -6.92 27.60
CA GLY A 2 1.74 -5.77 26.68
C GLY A 2 2.69 -5.84 25.47
N TYR A 3 3.98 -6.18 25.66
CA TYR A 3 4.93 -6.32 24.55
C TYR A 3 4.47 -7.32 23.47
N LEU A 4 3.94 -8.47 23.87
CA LEU A 4 3.42 -9.48 22.93
C LEU A 4 2.24 -8.92 22.13
N LEU A 5 1.30 -8.24 22.81
CA LEU A 5 0.17 -7.59 22.14
C LEU A 5 0.65 -6.56 21.11
N THR A 6 1.56 -5.67 21.50
CA THR A 6 2.14 -4.65 20.60
C THR A 6 2.81 -5.29 19.38
N THR A 7 3.63 -6.33 19.58
CA THR A 7 4.27 -7.06 18.46
C THR A 7 3.24 -7.70 17.54
N CYS A 8 2.22 -8.36 18.08
CA CYS A 8 1.12 -8.91 17.30
C CYS A 8 0.37 -7.83 16.51
N CYS A 9 0.13 -6.67 17.12
CA CYS A 9 -0.50 -5.52 16.45
C CYS A 9 0.33 -5.02 15.27
N TYR A 10 1.65 -4.86 15.42
CA TYR A 10 2.52 -4.49 14.29
C TYR A 10 2.50 -5.52 13.17
N ILE A 11 2.67 -6.81 13.50
CA ILE A 11 2.66 -7.89 12.50
C ILE A 11 1.32 -7.88 11.76
N ALA A 12 0.20 -7.79 12.46
CA ALA A 12 -1.12 -7.82 11.86
C ALA A 12 -1.43 -6.56 11.03
N ALA A 13 -1.06 -5.37 11.51
CA ALA A 13 -1.34 -4.11 10.83
C ALA A 13 -0.62 -4.00 9.48
N PHE A 14 0.62 -4.48 9.42
CA PHE A 14 1.47 -4.37 8.23
C PHE A 14 1.53 -5.65 7.39
N SER A 15 0.86 -6.74 7.78
CA SER A 15 0.91 -8.00 7.03
C SER A 15 0.51 -7.89 5.56
N PRO A 16 -0.54 -7.13 5.15
CA PRO A 16 -0.88 -7.02 3.74
C PRO A 16 0.19 -6.24 2.97
N SER A 17 0.73 -5.19 3.58
CA SER A 17 1.77 -4.35 2.99
C SER A 17 3.07 -5.11 2.81
N VAL A 18 3.47 -5.90 3.81
CA VAL A 18 4.65 -6.75 3.76
C VAL A 18 4.49 -7.84 2.70
N ALA A 19 3.31 -8.46 2.62
CA ALA A 19 3.01 -9.44 1.58
C ALA A 19 3.13 -8.84 0.16
N LEU A 20 2.53 -7.67 -0.08
CA LEU A 20 2.65 -6.96 -1.36
C LEU A 20 4.09 -6.51 -1.64
N PHE A 21 4.82 -6.07 -0.62
CA PHE A 21 6.20 -5.65 -0.77
C PHE A 21 7.09 -6.81 -1.21
N TYR A 22 7.04 -7.96 -0.52
CA TYR A 22 7.87 -9.11 -0.88
C TYR A 22 7.49 -9.73 -2.22
N THR A 23 6.19 -9.86 -2.51
CA THR A 23 5.73 -10.53 -3.74
C THR A 23 5.86 -9.67 -4.99
N PHE A 24 5.74 -8.34 -4.86
CA PHE A 24 5.62 -7.46 -6.02
C PHE A 24 6.72 -6.40 -6.14
N ILE A 25 7.27 -5.92 -5.02
CA ILE A 25 8.22 -4.79 -5.00
C ILE A 25 9.66 -5.27 -4.89
N ALA A 26 9.94 -6.25 -4.02
CA ALA A 26 11.30 -6.65 -3.66
C ALA A 26 12.12 -7.24 -4.83
N HIS A 27 11.47 -7.68 -5.91
CA HIS A 27 12.13 -8.24 -7.09
C HIS A 27 12.72 -7.20 -8.04
N ASP A 28 12.37 -5.91 -7.89
CA ASP A 28 12.80 -4.85 -8.80
C ASP A 28 13.28 -3.63 -8.00
N PRO A 29 14.58 -3.26 -8.08
CA PRO A 29 15.12 -2.15 -7.30
C PRO A 29 14.46 -0.81 -7.64
N VAL A 30 13.94 -0.63 -8.86
CA VAL A 30 13.21 0.60 -9.23
C VAL A 30 11.93 0.70 -8.42
N ARG A 31 11.20 -0.41 -8.23
CA ARG A 31 9.97 -0.42 -7.41
C ARG A 31 10.29 -0.13 -5.95
N ILE A 32 11.41 -0.61 -5.42
CA ILE A 32 11.86 -0.31 -4.05
C ILE A 32 12.09 1.20 -3.89
N ILE A 33 12.80 1.83 -4.83
CA ILE A 33 13.06 3.28 -4.80
C ILE A 33 11.73 4.06 -4.84
N LEU A 34 10.82 3.68 -5.73
CA LEU A 34 9.51 4.32 -5.88
C LEU A 34 8.62 4.17 -4.64
N PHE A 35 8.70 3.03 -3.95
CA PHE A 35 8.01 2.81 -2.68
C PHE A 35 8.48 3.81 -1.60
N PHE A 36 9.80 3.91 -1.38
CA PHE A 36 10.35 4.84 -0.39
C PHE A 36 10.14 6.30 -0.77
N LEU A 37 10.22 6.63 -2.07
CA LEU A 37 9.93 7.98 -2.54
C LEU A 37 8.45 8.36 -2.30
N GLY A 38 7.52 7.41 -2.42
CA GLY A 38 6.12 7.61 -2.02
C GLY A 38 5.99 7.92 -0.53
N ALA A 39 6.68 7.17 0.33
CA ALA A 39 6.69 7.45 1.77
C ALA A 39 7.26 8.85 2.08
N PHE A 40 8.34 9.25 1.40
CA PHE A 40 8.95 10.57 1.55
C PHE A 40 7.96 11.69 1.17
N PHE A 41 7.30 11.61 0.02
CA PHE A 41 6.33 12.63 -0.40
C PHE A 41 5.16 12.77 0.58
N TRP A 42 4.69 11.65 1.13
CA TRP A 42 3.65 11.70 2.15
C TRP A 42 4.14 12.40 3.43
N LEU A 43 5.35 12.11 3.92
CA LEU A 43 5.94 12.79 5.08
C LEU A 43 6.12 14.30 4.86
N VAL A 44 6.61 14.68 3.68
CA VAL A 44 6.75 16.09 3.28
C VAL A 44 5.39 16.79 3.28
N SER A 45 4.34 16.11 2.80
CA SER A 45 2.99 16.67 2.82
C SER A 45 2.50 16.95 4.25
N LEU A 46 2.71 16.01 5.18
CA LEU A 46 2.37 16.20 6.59
C LEU A 46 3.20 17.29 7.25
N LEU A 47 4.50 17.36 6.93
CA LEU A 47 5.37 18.41 7.46
C LEU A 47 4.84 19.80 7.09
N PHE A 48 4.55 20.04 5.81
CA PHE A 48 4.00 21.32 5.37
C PHE A 48 2.62 21.60 5.98
N SER A 49 1.73 20.59 6.08
CA SER A 49 0.45 20.77 6.77
C SER A 49 0.60 21.13 8.25
N SER A 50 1.56 20.52 8.95
CA SER A 50 1.82 20.80 10.36
C SER A 50 2.39 22.21 10.58
N LEU A 51 3.27 22.68 9.68
CA LEU A 51 3.80 24.05 9.71
C LEU A 51 2.70 25.07 9.41
N ALA A 52 1.84 24.78 8.42
CA ALA A 52 0.69 25.63 8.11
C ALA A 52 -0.28 25.73 9.29
N TRP A 53 -0.56 24.60 9.95
CA TRP A 53 -1.39 24.58 11.16
C TRP A 53 -0.73 25.35 12.30
N PHE A 54 0.56 25.15 12.54
CA PHE A 54 1.29 25.87 13.59
C PHE A 54 1.19 27.39 13.43
N GLY A 55 1.44 27.91 12.22
CA GLY A 55 1.38 29.34 11.93
C GLY A 55 -0.01 29.96 12.06
N TRP A 56 -1.08 29.21 11.75
CA TRP A 56 -2.45 29.74 11.70
C TRP A 56 -3.32 29.35 12.92
N SER A 57 -2.85 28.41 13.75
CA SER A 57 -3.56 27.90 14.94
C SER A 57 -3.92 28.98 15.98
N GLN A 58 -3.19 30.09 15.99
CA GLN A 58 -3.43 31.22 16.90
C GLN A 58 -4.57 32.13 16.42
N ILE A 59 -4.96 32.04 15.15
CA ILE A 59 -5.88 32.99 14.50
C ILE A 59 -7.23 32.32 14.19
N VAL A 60 -7.23 31.04 13.81
CA VAL A 60 -8.46 30.30 13.50
C VAL A 60 -9.02 29.58 14.71
N SER A 61 -10.35 29.60 14.81
CA SER A 61 -11.08 28.83 15.83
C SER A 61 -10.67 27.35 15.78
N ASN A 62 -10.60 26.72 16.96
CA ASN A 62 -10.20 25.31 17.16
C ASN A 62 -11.23 24.31 16.58
N SER A 63 -11.46 24.37 15.28
CA SER A 63 -12.34 23.46 14.54
C SER A 63 -11.50 22.32 13.98
N PHE A 64 -11.78 21.09 14.39
CA PHE A 64 -11.11 19.87 13.90
C PHE A 64 -11.11 19.72 12.37
N LEU A 65 -12.13 20.27 11.70
CA LEU A 65 -12.31 20.15 10.25
C LEU A 65 -11.26 20.93 9.44
N THR A 66 -10.82 22.08 9.93
CA THR A 66 -9.85 22.92 9.21
C THR A 66 -8.48 22.26 9.06
N PRO A 67 -7.79 21.80 10.13
CA PRO A 67 -6.51 21.11 9.99
C PRO A 67 -6.67 19.81 9.20
N LEU A 68 -7.80 19.10 9.37
CA LEU A 68 -8.09 17.88 8.61
C LEU A 68 -8.11 18.14 7.10
N ALA A 69 -8.87 19.16 6.67
CA ALA A 69 -8.96 19.54 5.26
C ALA A 69 -7.61 19.97 4.69
N VAL A 70 -6.84 20.77 5.43
CA VAL A 70 -5.48 21.20 5.03
C VAL A 70 -4.55 20.01 4.86
N CYS A 71 -4.59 19.04 5.78
CA CYS A 71 -3.79 17.82 5.68
C CYS A 71 -4.15 16.99 4.43
N ILE A 72 -5.44 16.83 4.15
CA ILE A 72 -5.90 16.02 3.01
C ILE A 72 -5.55 16.71 1.69
N VAL A 73 -5.75 18.03 1.59
CA VAL A 73 -5.39 18.81 0.40
C VAL A 73 -3.89 18.74 0.14
N ALA A 74 -3.05 18.91 1.17
CA ALA A 74 -1.60 18.79 1.01
C ALA A 74 -1.18 17.37 0.58
N GLN A 75 -1.81 16.33 1.14
CA GLN A 75 -1.58 14.95 0.73
C GLN A 75 -1.95 14.71 -0.74
N GLU A 76 -3.09 15.22 -1.22
CA GLU A 76 -3.44 15.13 -2.64
C GLU A 76 -2.50 15.92 -3.55
N ILE A 77 -2.09 17.14 -3.14
CA ILE A 77 -1.10 17.93 -3.88
C ILE A 77 0.22 17.16 -3.95
N SER A 78 0.67 16.53 -2.87
CA SER A 78 1.89 15.73 -2.86
C SER A 78 1.81 14.53 -3.80
N ARG A 79 0.63 13.89 -3.91
CA ARG A 79 0.37 12.76 -4.81
C ARG A 79 0.44 13.19 -6.29
N VAL A 80 -0.08 14.37 -6.62
CA VAL A 80 0.04 14.97 -7.96
C VAL A 80 1.48 15.42 -8.23
N GLY A 81 2.14 16.06 -7.26
CA GLY A 81 3.54 16.46 -7.36
C GLY A 81 4.46 15.27 -7.60
N TYR A 82 4.20 14.16 -6.91
CA TYR A 82 4.93 12.91 -7.09
C TYR A 82 4.73 12.36 -8.52
N PHE A 83 3.50 12.33 -9.01
CA PHE A 83 3.21 11.97 -10.39
C PHE A 83 3.97 12.82 -11.42
N MET A 84 3.99 14.14 -11.22
CA MET A 84 4.68 15.08 -12.11
C MET A 84 6.19 14.84 -12.12
N LEU A 85 6.79 14.59 -10.95
CA LEU A 85 8.21 14.27 -10.83
C LEU A 85 8.53 12.99 -11.61
N LEU A 86 7.72 11.94 -11.45
CA LEU A 86 7.93 10.68 -12.16
C LEU A 86 7.82 10.83 -13.67
N LYS A 87 6.82 11.56 -14.17
CA LYS A 87 6.73 11.84 -15.60
C LYS A 87 7.95 12.61 -16.11
N LYS A 88 8.48 13.55 -15.32
CA LYS A 88 9.68 14.30 -15.68
C LYS A 88 10.92 13.40 -15.70
N ALA A 89 11.08 12.53 -14.71
CA ALA A 89 12.17 11.56 -14.63
C ALA A 89 12.13 10.57 -15.80
N GLN A 90 10.96 10.01 -16.12
CA GLN A 90 10.74 9.12 -17.27
C GLN A 90 11.16 9.77 -18.59
N ARG A 91 10.70 11.01 -18.85
CA ARG A 91 11.09 11.75 -20.06
C ARG A 91 12.58 12.00 -20.13
N GLY A 92 13.21 12.32 -19.00
CA GLY A 92 14.66 12.53 -18.91
C GLY A 92 15.45 11.26 -19.22
N LEU A 93 15.07 10.13 -18.62
CA LEU A 93 15.70 8.82 -18.82
C LEU A 93 15.54 8.33 -20.27
N ASN A 94 14.36 8.50 -20.87
CA ASN A 94 14.12 8.11 -22.26
C ASN A 94 15.03 8.88 -23.22
N LYS A 95 15.20 10.19 -23.02
CA LYS A 95 16.08 11.03 -23.85
C LYS A 95 17.55 10.61 -23.77
N ILE A 96 18.02 10.15 -22.60
CA ILE A 96 19.39 9.68 -22.40
C ILE A 96 19.59 8.28 -23.01
N THR A 97 18.57 7.43 -22.96
CA THR A 97 18.62 6.06 -23.48
C THR A 97 18.58 6.01 -25.02
N GLU A 98 17.79 6.89 -25.66
CA GLU A 98 17.75 7.01 -27.13
C GLU A 98 19.08 7.48 -27.74
N GLN A 99 19.98 8.09 -26.97
CA GLN A 99 21.28 8.61 -27.43
C GLN A 99 22.41 7.57 -27.45
N GLY A 100 22.11 6.27 -27.38
CA GLY A 100 23.05 5.20 -27.78
C GLY A 100 23.87 4.53 -26.67
N GLN A 101 23.40 4.53 -25.43
CA GLN A 101 23.97 3.70 -24.35
C GLN A 101 23.01 2.57 -23.98
N VAL A 102 23.55 1.37 -23.75
CA VAL A 102 22.82 0.22 -23.17
C VAL A 102 21.95 0.74 -22.03
N SER A 103 20.64 0.50 -22.11
CA SER A 103 19.66 1.02 -21.15
C SER A 103 20.14 0.76 -19.72
N VAL A 104 20.54 1.84 -19.03
CA VAL A 104 21.09 1.80 -17.66
C VAL A 104 20.04 1.28 -16.66
N ALA A 105 18.77 1.17 -17.10
CA ALA A 105 17.71 0.50 -16.38
C ALA A 105 16.74 -0.20 -17.39
N PRO A 106 16.97 -1.47 -17.74
CA PRO A 106 16.15 -2.23 -18.71
C PRO A 106 14.65 -2.25 -18.39
N GLY A 107 14.26 -2.03 -17.13
CA GLY A 107 12.85 -1.98 -16.69
C GLY A 107 12.15 -0.62 -16.84
N VAL A 108 12.83 0.45 -17.24
CA VAL A 108 12.24 1.80 -17.33
C VAL A 108 11.48 2.03 -18.66
N SER A 109 11.83 1.31 -19.73
CA SER A 109 11.05 1.31 -20.98
C SER A 109 9.69 0.62 -20.83
N ASP A 110 9.61 -0.44 -20.01
CA ASP A 110 8.35 -1.12 -19.64
C ASP A 110 7.46 -0.31 -18.68
N LEU A 111 8.03 0.75 -18.11
CA LEU A 111 7.40 1.64 -17.13
C LEU A 111 6.20 2.42 -17.71
N HIS A 112 6.23 2.71 -19.01
CA HIS A 112 5.12 3.36 -19.71
C HIS A 112 3.89 2.44 -19.80
N ASN A 113 4.11 1.13 -20.00
CA ASN A 113 3.05 0.13 -20.05
C ASN A 113 2.59 -0.29 -18.64
N ALA A 114 3.46 -0.16 -17.64
CA ALA A 114 3.19 -0.52 -16.24
C ALA A 114 2.66 0.64 -15.37
N ARG A 115 2.05 1.68 -15.94
CA ARG A 115 1.63 2.91 -15.22
C ARG A 115 0.80 2.64 -13.95
N HIS A 116 -0.10 1.65 -14.02
CA HIS A 116 -1.00 1.31 -12.91
C HIS A 116 -0.27 0.55 -11.81
N MET A 117 0.72 -0.27 -12.19
CA MET A 117 1.65 -0.90 -11.25
C MET A 117 2.47 0.15 -10.50
N LEU A 118 2.91 1.22 -11.17
CA LEU A 118 3.67 2.27 -10.49
C LEU A 118 2.84 3.05 -9.49
N ALA A 119 1.60 3.39 -9.89
CA ALA A 119 0.65 4.02 -8.99
C ALA A 119 0.40 3.14 -7.75
N LEU A 120 0.31 1.81 -7.93
CA LEU A 120 0.17 0.86 -6.83
C LEU A 120 1.37 0.89 -5.88
N VAL A 121 2.60 0.78 -6.40
CA VAL A 121 3.84 0.78 -5.58
C VAL A 121 3.99 2.09 -4.81
N CYS A 122 3.76 3.21 -5.49
CA CYS A 122 3.88 4.55 -4.91
C CYS A 122 2.81 4.79 -3.85
N GLY A 123 1.56 4.40 -4.14
CA GLY A 123 0.46 4.49 -3.20
C GLY A 123 0.63 3.58 -1.99
N LEU A 124 1.24 2.40 -2.16
CA LEU A 124 1.58 1.50 -1.06
C LEU A 124 2.61 2.16 -0.13
N GLY A 125 3.63 2.82 -0.69
CA GLY A 125 4.61 3.60 0.06
C GLY A 125 3.97 4.70 0.91
N MET A 126 3.11 5.52 0.31
CA MET A 126 2.32 6.53 1.03
C MET A 126 1.44 5.91 2.12
N GLY A 127 0.80 4.78 1.82
CA GLY A 127 -0.08 4.08 2.75
C GLY A 127 0.63 3.49 3.96
N VAL A 128 1.79 2.85 3.76
CA VAL A 128 2.57 2.25 4.84
C VAL A 128 3.05 3.30 5.83
N ILE A 129 3.58 4.43 5.35
CA ILE A 129 4.04 5.50 6.25
C ILE A 129 2.86 6.18 6.96
N ALA A 130 1.70 6.31 6.29
CA ALA A 130 0.47 6.81 6.91
C ALA A 130 -0.02 5.89 8.03
N ALA A 131 -0.04 4.58 7.78
CA ALA A 131 -0.38 3.57 8.78
C ALA A 131 0.61 3.56 9.95
N LEU A 132 1.91 3.77 9.70
CA LEU A 132 2.92 3.87 10.75
C LEU A 132 2.70 5.09 11.64
N PHE A 133 2.45 6.27 11.05
CA PHE A 133 2.12 7.47 11.81
C PHE A 133 0.83 7.33 12.63
N TYR A 134 -0.17 6.66 12.07
CA TYR A 134 -1.42 6.38 12.76
C TYR A 134 -1.23 5.43 13.96
N THR A 135 -0.36 4.42 13.85
CA THR A 135 -0.25 3.34 14.84
C THR A 135 0.88 3.51 15.85
N MET A 136 1.98 4.21 15.55
CA MET A 136 3.21 4.12 16.35
C MET A 136 3.00 4.46 17.83
N ASN A 137 2.29 5.57 18.11
CA ASN A 137 2.10 6.03 19.48
C ASN A 137 1.07 5.17 20.22
N ALA A 138 0.03 4.72 19.51
CA ALA A 138 -0.98 3.83 20.09
C ALA A 138 -0.37 2.46 20.45
N PHE A 139 0.40 1.86 19.55
CA PHE A 139 1.03 0.56 19.78
C PHE A 139 2.12 0.62 20.85
N ALA A 140 2.83 1.74 20.97
CA ALA A 140 3.72 2.00 22.09
C ALA A 140 2.95 2.03 23.42
N ALA A 141 1.78 2.69 23.47
CA ALA A 141 0.95 2.70 24.68
C ALA A 141 0.43 1.29 25.05
N PHE A 142 0.16 0.42 24.07
CA PHE A 142 -0.29 -0.96 24.33
C PHE A 142 0.79 -1.86 24.94
N SER A 143 2.06 -1.43 24.90
CA SER A 143 3.17 -2.21 25.46
C SER A 143 3.19 -2.21 26.99
N GLY A 144 2.51 -1.24 27.61
CA GLY A 144 2.39 -1.12 29.05
C GLY A 144 1.59 -2.25 29.70
N PRO A 145 1.69 -2.40 31.04
CA PRO A 145 0.93 -3.40 31.78
C PRO A 145 -0.57 -3.06 31.91
N GLY A 146 -0.96 -1.81 31.65
CA GLY A 146 -2.32 -1.33 31.77
C GLY A 146 -3.20 -1.67 30.56
N THR A 147 -4.50 -1.84 30.80
CA THR A 147 -5.51 -1.89 29.73
C THR A 147 -6.13 -0.53 29.51
N ILE A 148 -6.51 -0.25 28.26
CA ILE A 148 -7.15 1.00 27.86
C ILE A 148 -8.56 1.04 28.46
N GLY A 149 -9.01 2.24 28.86
CA GLY A 149 -10.37 2.46 29.37
C GLY A 149 -10.53 2.45 30.87
N LEU A 150 -9.48 2.08 31.63
CA LEU A 150 -9.57 2.03 33.08
C LEU A 150 -9.87 3.41 33.72
N PRO A 151 -9.24 4.53 33.34
CA PRO A 151 -9.55 5.83 33.95
C PRO A 151 -11.01 6.27 33.76
N GLU A 152 -11.56 6.09 32.55
CA GLU A 152 -12.96 6.42 32.26
C GLU A 152 -13.93 5.47 32.97
N ALA A 153 -13.59 4.18 33.04
CA ALA A 153 -14.37 3.20 33.78
C ALA A 153 -14.39 3.46 35.29
N LEU A 154 -13.27 3.90 35.86
CA LEU A 154 -13.17 4.32 37.27
C LEU A 154 -14.05 5.54 37.54
N GLN A 155 -14.09 6.51 36.62
CA GLN A 155 -14.92 7.71 36.76
C GLN A 155 -16.42 7.41 36.63
N LYS A 156 -16.81 6.54 35.69
CA LYS A 156 -18.21 6.21 35.41
C LYS A 156 -18.78 5.10 36.29
N GLY A 157 -17.92 4.34 36.98
CA GLY A 157 -18.32 3.19 37.79
C GLY A 157 -18.70 1.95 36.98
N TYR A 158 -18.61 1.99 35.65
CA TYR A 158 -18.79 0.85 34.76
C TYR A 158 -17.87 0.96 33.55
N LEU A 159 -17.47 -0.17 32.98
CA LEU A 159 -16.68 -0.21 31.76
C LEU A 159 -17.61 0.03 30.57
N ASP A 160 -17.44 1.14 29.83
CA ASP A 160 -18.18 1.37 28.58
C ASP A 160 -17.55 0.49 27.48
N PRO A 161 -18.22 -0.61 27.05
CA PRO A 161 -17.67 -1.49 26.05
C PRO A 161 -17.47 -0.78 24.70
N ASN A 162 -18.14 0.35 24.48
CA ASN A 162 -18.14 1.08 23.21
C ASN A 162 -17.10 2.21 23.12
N ARG A 163 -16.45 2.62 24.22
CA ARG A 163 -15.51 3.78 24.16
C ARG A 163 -14.08 3.44 24.54
N ALA A 164 -13.86 2.33 25.24
CA ALA A 164 -12.53 1.88 25.58
C ALA A 164 -12.51 0.37 25.88
N GLY A 165 -12.97 -0.40 24.91
CA GLY A 165 -13.09 -1.84 25.03
C GLY A 165 -11.79 -2.62 24.77
N LYS A 166 -11.82 -3.89 25.17
CA LYS A 166 -10.79 -4.92 24.92
C LYS A 166 -10.37 -5.05 23.45
N PHE A 167 -11.21 -4.58 22.52
CA PHE A 167 -11.03 -4.68 21.07
C PHE A 167 -10.35 -3.46 20.44
N LEU A 168 -10.04 -2.39 21.19
CA LEU A 168 -9.41 -1.20 20.61
C LEU A 168 -8.13 -1.51 19.81
N PRO A 169 -7.21 -2.39 20.26
CA PRO A 169 -6.03 -2.74 19.48
C PRO A 169 -6.36 -3.38 18.12
N LEU A 170 -7.42 -4.18 18.05
CA LEU A 170 -7.89 -4.79 16.81
C LEU A 170 -8.38 -3.72 15.83
N TYR A 171 -9.12 -2.70 16.30
CA TYR A 171 -9.57 -1.62 15.43
C TYR A 171 -8.42 -0.80 14.87
N TYR A 172 -7.40 -0.47 15.68
CA TYR A 172 -6.20 0.20 15.16
C TYR A 172 -5.49 -0.64 14.09
N VAL A 173 -5.38 -1.96 14.30
CA VAL A 173 -4.80 -2.89 13.31
C VAL A 173 -5.60 -2.85 12.01
N LEU A 174 -6.92 -3.01 12.08
CA LEU A 174 -7.78 -3.06 10.89
C LEU A 174 -7.82 -1.69 10.18
N SER A 175 -7.91 -0.59 10.91
CA SER A 175 -7.86 0.77 10.34
C SER A 175 -6.53 1.07 9.66
N ALA A 176 -5.41 0.58 10.18
CA ALA A 176 -4.09 0.71 9.53
C ALA A 176 -4.02 -0.03 8.18
N GLN A 177 -4.63 -1.22 8.11
CA GLN A 177 -4.75 -1.97 6.86
C GLN A 177 -5.61 -1.20 5.84
N LEU A 178 -6.78 -0.70 6.26
CA LEU A 178 -7.64 0.11 5.39
C LEU A 178 -6.91 1.35 4.89
N LEU A 179 -6.25 2.10 5.79
CA LEU A 179 -5.53 3.33 5.45
C LEU A 179 -4.43 3.06 4.41
N THR A 180 -3.74 1.93 4.51
CA THR A 180 -2.74 1.55 3.52
C THR A 180 -3.37 1.31 2.16
N LEU A 181 -4.43 0.48 2.09
CA LEU A 181 -5.09 0.14 0.83
C LEU A 181 -5.82 1.34 0.20
N PHE A 182 -6.38 2.23 1.01
CA PHE A 182 -6.96 3.48 0.54
C PHE A 182 -5.91 4.33 -0.19
N ASN A 183 -4.73 4.51 0.40
CA ASN A 183 -3.66 5.27 -0.26
C ASN A 183 -3.22 4.64 -1.59
N VAL A 184 -3.25 3.31 -1.73
CA VAL A 184 -3.07 2.62 -3.01
C VAL A 184 -4.16 3.04 -4.00
N THR A 185 -5.44 2.88 -3.64
CA THR A 185 -6.56 3.18 -4.54
C THR A 185 -6.64 4.66 -4.94
N TRP A 186 -6.43 5.58 -3.99
CA TRP A 186 -6.39 7.02 -4.26
C TRP A 186 -5.27 7.38 -5.20
N THR A 187 -4.09 6.75 -5.06
CA THR A 187 -2.97 6.98 -5.97
C THR A 187 -3.28 6.52 -7.38
N ILE A 188 -3.88 5.33 -7.56
CA ILE A 188 -4.31 4.84 -8.87
C ILE A 188 -5.33 5.79 -9.52
N MET A 189 -6.37 6.18 -8.78
CA MET A 189 -7.42 7.08 -9.30
C MET A 189 -6.88 8.47 -9.67
N VAL A 190 -6.10 9.11 -8.79
CA VAL A 190 -5.52 10.44 -9.06
C VAL A 190 -4.57 10.39 -10.25
N TRP A 191 -3.72 9.37 -10.33
CA TRP A 191 -2.76 9.27 -11.43
C TRP A 191 -3.44 8.96 -12.77
N ASP A 192 -4.51 8.17 -12.79
CA ASP A 192 -5.31 7.97 -14.00
C ASP A 192 -5.94 9.29 -14.47
N THR A 193 -6.48 10.07 -13.54
CA THR A 193 -6.97 11.43 -13.83
C THR A 193 -5.87 12.31 -14.41
N CYS A 194 -4.69 12.41 -13.77
CA CYS A 194 -3.60 13.25 -14.27
C CYS A 194 -3.08 12.83 -15.66
N HIS A 195 -3.26 11.57 -16.06
CA HIS A 195 -2.93 11.12 -17.42
C HIS A 195 -3.95 11.59 -18.46
N LYS A 196 -5.24 11.53 -18.13
CA LYS A 196 -6.32 11.72 -19.08
C LYS A 196 -6.84 13.17 -19.13
N ILE A 197 -6.60 13.96 -18.08
CA ILE A 197 -7.15 15.33 -17.91
C ILE A 197 -6.81 16.28 -19.06
N SER A 198 -5.65 16.11 -19.70
CA SER A 198 -5.26 16.96 -20.83
C SER A 198 -5.93 16.58 -22.15
N ARG A 199 -6.57 15.40 -22.25
CA ARG A 199 -7.20 14.90 -23.48
C ARG A 199 -8.72 14.82 -23.38
N ILE A 200 -9.24 14.52 -22.21
CA ILE A 200 -10.67 14.25 -22.00
C ILE A 200 -11.13 15.06 -20.78
N PRO A 201 -12.04 16.03 -20.93
CA PRO A 201 -12.53 16.84 -19.82
C PRO A 201 -13.19 16.01 -18.71
N SER A 202 -13.89 14.91 -19.04
CA SER A 202 -14.51 14.02 -18.04
C SER A 202 -13.51 13.17 -17.24
N ALA A 203 -12.21 13.27 -17.53
CA ALA A 203 -11.19 12.51 -16.83
C ALA A 203 -10.92 12.95 -15.38
N PHE A 204 -11.54 14.05 -14.90
CA PHE A 204 -11.40 14.47 -13.51
C PHE A 204 -12.14 13.55 -12.52
N VAL A 205 -13.09 12.74 -12.99
CA VAL A 205 -14.01 11.96 -12.14
C VAL A 205 -13.27 11.02 -11.17
N PRO A 206 -12.28 10.20 -11.58
CA PRO A 206 -11.51 9.38 -10.65
C PRO A 206 -10.81 10.19 -9.55
N GLY A 207 -10.14 11.29 -9.90
CA GLY A 207 -9.45 12.16 -8.96
C GLY A 207 -10.40 12.82 -7.95
N VAL A 208 -11.56 13.27 -8.40
CA VAL A 208 -12.60 13.80 -7.49
C VAL A 208 -13.15 12.71 -6.58
N ALA A 209 -13.40 11.50 -7.10
CA ALA A 209 -13.83 10.36 -6.28
C ALA A 209 -12.78 10.00 -5.22
N ALA A 210 -11.49 10.05 -5.56
CA ALA A 210 -10.40 9.86 -4.60
C ALA A 210 -10.41 10.92 -3.50
N PHE A 211 -10.49 12.21 -3.86
CA PHE A 211 -10.52 13.30 -2.89
C PHE A 211 -11.75 13.24 -1.97
N VAL A 212 -12.93 13.01 -2.54
CA VAL A 212 -14.19 12.91 -1.78
C VAL A 212 -14.16 11.69 -0.85
N SER A 213 -13.70 10.54 -1.31
CA SER A 213 -13.58 9.35 -0.45
C SER A 213 -12.53 9.54 0.65
N HIS A 214 -11.42 10.23 0.38
CA HIS A 214 -10.42 10.57 1.40
C HIS A 214 -10.99 11.48 2.49
N LEU A 215 -11.71 12.55 2.11
CA LEU A 215 -12.42 13.41 3.05
C LEU A 215 -13.47 12.63 3.85
N LEU A 216 -14.30 11.83 3.19
CA LEU A 216 -15.38 11.07 3.81
C LEU A 216 -14.85 10.06 4.84
N VAL A 217 -13.87 9.23 4.46
CA VAL A 217 -13.28 8.21 5.35
C VAL A 217 -12.59 8.87 6.55
N SER A 218 -11.92 10.00 6.33
CA SER A 218 -11.25 10.74 7.41
C SER A 218 -12.24 11.40 8.37
N TYR A 219 -13.33 11.98 7.84
CA TYR A 219 -14.39 12.55 8.66
C TYR A 219 -15.14 11.47 9.46
N LEU A 220 -15.47 10.33 8.84
CA LEU A 220 -16.09 9.19 9.51
C LEU A 220 -15.23 8.70 10.69
N SER A 221 -13.91 8.75 10.57
CA SER A 221 -12.99 8.37 11.66
C SER A 221 -13.14 9.23 12.91
N ALA A 222 -13.63 10.47 12.80
CA ALA A 222 -13.90 11.32 13.97
C ALA A 222 -15.02 10.77 14.87
N LEU A 223 -15.96 10.01 14.29
CA LEU A 223 -17.06 9.38 15.02
C LEU A 223 -16.61 8.18 15.88
N ASN A 224 -15.38 7.68 15.67
CA ASN A 224 -14.81 6.61 16.50
C ASN A 224 -14.73 7.03 17.97
N SER A 225 -14.36 8.29 18.24
CA SER A 225 -14.32 8.86 19.60
C SER A 225 -15.68 8.87 20.31
N ARG A 226 -16.77 8.83 19.55
CA ARG A 226 -18.14 8.82 20.09
C ARG A 226 -18.64 7.41 20.40
N GLY A 227 -17.91 6.37 20.01
CA GLY A 227 -18.24 4.95 20.23
C GLY A 227 -18.85 4.24 19.02
N PHE A 228 -18.86 4.86 17.83
CA PHE A 228 -19.41 4.27 16.60
C PHE A 228 -18.38 3.48 15.76
N TYR A 229 -17.37 2.90 16.40
CA TYR A 229 -16.23 2.28 15.70
C TYR A 229 -16.62 1.09 14.82
N VAL A 230 -17.60 0.26 15.21
CA VAL A 230 -18.07 -0.87 14.36
C VAL A 230 -18.78 -0.36 13.09
N PRO A 231 -19.81 0.51 13.19
CA PRO A 231 -20.41 1.10 12.00
C PRO A 231 -19.41 1.87 11.12
N VAL A 232 -18.54 2.68 11.73
CA VAL A 232 -17.53 3.46 10.99
C VAL A 232 -16.61 2.53 10.21
N PHE A 233 -16.05 1.51 10.87
CA PHE A 233 -15.20 0.52 10.19
C PHE A 233 -15.93 -0.17 9.04
N SER A 234 -17.18 -0.59 9.27
CA SER A 234 -17.98 -1.30 8.26
C SER A 234 -18.23 -0.42 7.02
N VAL A 235 -18.56 0.85 7.23
CA VAL A 235 -18.76 1.83 6.16
C VAL A 235 -17.43 2.12 5.44
N GLN A 236 -16.34 2.30 6.17
CA GLN A 236 -15.01 2.52 5.57
C GLN A 236 -14.56 1.31 4.74
N PHE A 237 -14.78 0.09 5.22
CA PHE A 237 -14.48 -1.12 4.46
C PHE A 237 -15.31 -1.21 3.18
N LEU A 238 -16.61 -0.87 3.23
CA LEU A 238 -17.45 -0.82 2.04
C LEU A 238 -16.97 0.22 1.03
N ILE A 239 -16.61 1.42 1.49
CA ILE A 239 -16.04 2.48 0.63
C ILE A 239 -14.74 1.98 -0.02
N LEU A 240 -13.88 1.27 0.73
CA LEU A 240 -12.67 0.68 0.18
C LEU A 240 -12.98 -0.32 -0.94
N LEU A 241 -13.95 -1.22 -0.74
CA LEU A 241 -14.35 -2.18 -1.78
C LEU A 241 -14.86 -1.47 -3.04
N ILE A 242 -15.61 -0.38 -2.89
CA ILE A 242 -16.06 0.46 -4.01
C ILE A 242 -14.85 1.09 -4.72
N CYS A 243 -13.89 1.65 -3.98
CA CYS A 243 -12.67 2.21 -4.55
C CYS A 243 -11.83 1.15 -5.30
N ILE A 244 -11.71 -0.07 -4.76
CA ILE A 244 -11.00 -1.18 -5.41
C ILE A 244 -11.72 -1.60 -6.69
N ALA A 245 -13.05 -1.76 -6.64
CA ALA A 245 -13.86 -2.09 -7.82
C ALA A 245 -13.68 -1.03 -8.92
N TYR A 246 -13.64 0.24 -8.54
CA TYR A 246 -13.45 1.34 -9.48
C TYR A 246 -12.02 1.35 -10.07
N CYS A 247 -10.99 1.10 -9.24
CA CYS A 247 -9.62 0.93 -9.72
C CYS A 247 -9.49 -0.26 -10.70
N ASN A 248 -10.19 -1.37 -10.45
CA ASN A 248 -10.21 -2.51 -11.35
C ASN A 248 -10.76 -2.11 -12.74
N VAL A 249 -11.82 -1.30 -12.80
CA VAL A 249 -12.35 -0.76 -14.07
C VAL A 249 -11.33 0.18 -14.75
N ILE A 250 -10.67 1.04 -13.98
CA ILE A 250 -9.58 1.92 -14.50
C ILE A 250 -8.43 1.11 -15.12
N MET A 251 -8.15 -0.07 -14.58
CA MET A 251 -7.12 -0.98 -15.05
C MET A 251 -7.57 -1.87 -16.23
N GLY A 252 -8.82 -1.74 -16.69
CA GLY A 252 -9.38 -2.48 -17.82
C GLY A 252 -10.13 -3.76 -17.45
N GLY A 253 -10.31 -4.03 -16.15
CA GLY A 253 -11.15 -5.12 -15.66
C GLY A 253 -12.65 -4.79 -15.72
N THR A 254 -13.49 -5.79 -15.45
CA THR A 254 -14.96 -5.63 -15.37
C THR A 254 -15.44 -5.83 -13.94
N ILE A 255 -16.66 -5.38 -13.62
CA ILE A 255 -17.25 -5.66 -12.29
C ILE A 255 -17.40 -7.17 -12.07
N HIS A 256 -17.67 -7.94 -13.13
CA HIS A 256 -17.70 -9.40 -13.07
C HIS A 256 -16.32 -9.99 -12.71
N SER A 257 -15.22 -9.47 -13.30
CA SER A 257 -13.88 -9.92 -12.92
C SER A 257 -13.56 -9.63 -11.46
N PHE A 258 -14.02 -8.49 -10.94
CA PHE A 258 -13.87 -8.13 -9.53
C PHE A 258 -14.65 -9.05 -8.59
N VAL A 259 -15.93 -9.30 -8.87
CA VAL A 259 -16.76 -10.20 -8.07
C VAL A 259 -16.20 -11.62 -8.08
N ASN A 260 -15.74 -12.11 -9.23
CA ASN A 260 -15.09 -13.40 -9.34
C ASN A 260 -13.78 -13.45 -8.53
N ALA A 261 -12.98 -12.38 -8.57
CA ALA A 261 -11.75 -12.31 -7.79
C ALA A 261 -12.02 -12.36 -6.27
N ILE A 262 -13.09 -11.70 -5.79
CA ILE A 262 -13.52 -11.82 -4.39
C ILE A 262 -13.89 -13.28 -4.07
N GLY A 263 -14.74 -13.90 -4.90
CA GLY A 263 -15.15 -15.30 -4.71
C GLY A 263 -13.95 -16.25 -4.67
N GLN A 264 -13.02 -16.11 -5.61
CA GLN A 264 -11.78 -16.89 -5.65
C GLN A 264 -10.88 -16.61 -4.44
N SER A 265 -10.82 -15.38 -3.93
CA SER A 265 -10.03 -15.05 -2.74
C SER A 265 -10.54 -15.79 -1.50
N PHE A 266 -11.86 -15.93 -1.35
CA PHE A 266 -12.44 -16.73 -0.27
C PHE A 266 -12.14 -18.22 -0.42
N VAL A 267 -12.24 -18.75 -1.63
CA VAL A 267 -11.91 -20.16 -1.93
C VAL A 267 -10.44 -20.43 -1.67
N ASP A 268 -9.55 -19.57 -2.13
CA ASP A 268 -8.09 -19.70 -1.97
C ASP A 268 -7.68 -19.59 -0.49
N ALA A 269 -8.35 -18.71 0.28
CA ALA A 269 -8.17 -18.62 1.72
C ALA A 269 -8.65 -19.89 2.44
N ALA A 270 -9.85 -20.40 2.12
CA ALA A 270 -10.41 -21.61 2.73
C ALA A 270 -9.60 -22.88 2.40
N THR A 271 -9.03 -22.94 1.20
CA THR A 271 -8.23 -24.09 0.75
C THR A 271 -6.76 -24.02 1.16
N LEU A 272 -6.32 -22.93 1.79
CA LEU A 272 -4.91 -22.64 2.12
C LEU A 272 -3.98 -22.82 0.91
N LYS A 273 -4.47 -22.49 -0.27
CA LYS A 273 -3.80 -22.76 -1.55
C LYS A 273 -2.39 -22.20 -1.59
N HIS A 274 -2.20 -20.98 -1.06
CA HIS A 274 -0.88 -20.34 -1.00
C HIS A 274 0.14 -21.16 -0.20
N LEU A 275 -0.28 -21.72 0.94
CA LEU A 275 0.58 -22.57 1.76
C LEU A 275 0.94 -23.86 1.02
N ARG A 276 -0.04 -24.46 0.33
CA ARG A 276 0.20 -25.66 -0.51
C ARG A 276 1.21 -25.37 -1.62
N THR A 277 1.05 -24.27 -2.34
CA THR A 277 1.99 -23.90 -3.41
C THR A 277 3.41 -23.67 -2.90
N VAL A 278 3.57 -23.00 -1.75
CA VAL A 278 4.91 -22.79 -1.15
C VAL A 278 5.53 -24.10 -0.68
N LEU A 279 4.74 -25.00 -0.10
CA LEU A 279 5.20 -26.33 0.32
C LEU A 279 5.60 -27.20 -0.86
N GLU A 280 4.83 -27.16 -1.95
CA GLU A 280 5.14 -27.88 -3.20
C GLU A 280 6.40 -27.34 -3.86
N GLU A 281 6.57 -26.01 -3.91
CA GLU A 281 7.76 -25.39 -4.48
C GLU A 281 9.02 -25.72 -3.65
N ARG A 282 8.91 -25.71 -2.31
CA ARG A 282 10.00 -26.18 -1.43
C ARG A 282 10.32 -27.64 -1.65
N ARG A 283 9.31 -28.52 -1.76
CA ARG A 283 9.50 -29.95 -2.04
C ARG A 283 10.23 -30.17 -3.37
N ARG A 284 9.86 -29.42 -4.42
CA ARG A 284 10.55 -29.49 -5.73
C ARG A 284 12.01 -29.07 -5.63
N ARG A 285 12.32 -27.97 -4.93
CA ARG A 285 13.70 -27.52 -4.72
C ARG A 285 14.53 -28.58 -3.98
N THR A 286 13.97 -29.22 -2.94
CA THR A 286 14.65 -30.30 -2.23
C THR A 286 14.87 -31.55 -3.09
N GLN A 287 13.90 -31.92 -3.94
CA GLN A 287 14.05 -33.04 -4.87
C GLN A 287 15.13 -32.76 -5.93
N GLN A 288 15.14 -31.55 -6.49
CA GLN A 288 16.10 -31.14 -7.51
C GLN A 288 17.54 -31.09 -7.00
N GLN A 289 17.72 -30.88 -5.69
CA GLN A 289 19.02 -30.89 -5.02
C GLN A 289 19.49 -32.31 -4.59
N SER A 290 18.62 -33.31 -4.71
CA SER A 290 18.90 -34.71 -4.34
C SER A 290 19.21 -35.63 -5.52
N VAL A 291 19.12 -35.14 -6.77
CA VAL A 291 19.52 -35.88 -7.97
C VAL A 291 21.03 -35.68 -8.15
N PRO A 292 21.87 -36.73 -8.07
CA PRO A 292 23.30 -36.61 -8.36
C PRO A 292 23.51 -36.27 -9.83
N ASP A 293 24.40 -35.33 -10.14
CA ASP A 293 24.80 -35.05 -11.53
C ASP A 293 25.36 -36.34 -12.16
N GLU A 294 24.65 -36.84 -13.17
CA GLU A 294 25.08 -37.99 -13.95
C GLU A 294 26.41 -37.63 -14.64
N PRO A 295 27.49 -38.41 -14.48
CA PRO A 295 28.77 -38.05 -15.05
C PRO A 295 28.69 -38.07 -16.57
N LEU A 296 28.97 -36.91 -17.18
CA LEU A 296 29.08 -36.71 -18.62
C LEU A 296 30.06 -37.74 -19.21
N THR A 297 29.54 -38.82 -19.81
CA THR A 297 30.36 -39.75 -20.59
C THR A 297 30.88 -39.03 -21.82
N GLU A 298 32.18 -38.75 -21.78
CA GLU A 298 33.00 -38.15 -22.83
C GLU A 298 32.94 -39.01 -24.10
N ARG A 299 32.24 -38.53 -25.14
CA ARG A 299 32.18 -39.19 -26.45
C ARG A 299 33.43 -38.79 -27.23
N ALA A 300 34.48 -39.60 -27.10
CA ALA A 300 35.71 -39.48 -27.87
C ALA A 300 35.45 -39.43 -29.39
N GLY A 301 35.90 -38.37 -30.05
CA GLY A 301 35.98 -38.29 -31.51
C GLY A 301 37.29 -38.92 -32.02
N PRO A 302 37.31 -39.55 -33.20
CA PRO A 302 38.50 -40.23 -33.69
C PRO A 302 39.50 -39.21 -34.27
N SER A 303 40.72 -39.21 -33.73
CA SER A 303 41.88 -38.53 -34.31
C SER A 303 42.53 -39.45 -35.35
N SER A 304 42.21 -39.26 -36.64
CA SER A 304 42.99 -39.84 -37.73
C SER A 304 44.15 -38.90 -38.11
N SER A 305 45.34 -39.26 -37.65
CA SER A 305 46.64 -38.88 -38.23
C SER A 305 47.13 -40.06 -39.06
N THR A 306 47.81 -39.81 -40.21
CA THR A 306 48.80 -40.63 -40.97
C THR A 306 48.79 -40.09 -42.42
N GLU A 307 49.70 -39.19 -42.80
CA GLU A 307 51.01 -39.37 -43.48
C GLU A 307 50.98 -39.57 -45.02
N MET A 308 51.80 -38.74 -45.68
CA MET A 308 52.63 -38.96 -46.90
C MET A 308 52.17 -40.00 -47.94
N THR A 309 51.77 -39.53 -49.14
CA THR A 309 52.59 -39.43 -50.38
C THR A 309 51.73 -38.91 -51.52
#